data_AF-A0A0N4U5E8-F1
#
_entry.id   AF-A0A0N4U5E8-F1
#
_cell.length_a   1.000
_cell.length_b   1.000
_cell.length_c   1.000
_cell.angle_alpha   90.00
_cell.angle_beta   90.00
_cell.angle_gamma   90.00
#
_symmetry.space_group_name_H-M   'P 1'
#
loop_
_entity.id
_entity.type
_entity.pdbx_description
1 polymer ?
#
loop_
_entity_poly.entity_id
_entity_poly.type
_entity_poly.pdbx_seq_one_letter_code
_entity_poly.pdbx_strand_id
1 'polypeptide(L)'
;MNKFQISYEPRKAAKNRKFINMEGHLDVPIKDEKIIAELQKNWTEKYFRTKDGRLQWFASHFADDHPIGEILLSGCETDTNKDEGLISIRGGPDHVNFLIRVPPPTNLLDKWRRAINSHTSSIHDDTYVNPVYPPFPHIVEKTVIIELGSCSIRAGLLTMNPSLPQVFFPTLALIKSNGVIVVGADAFIVMNLHDGELMRPIKAVGPSLERYSINKCAVEACLRKCVLDLHIDPRNYKVLLSIPQNIPTILISEILKIALQDIQFQSAAISRQPSLVLYAYDVTTGVVVDIGDRLNIVPIIDGYVVDNAIVSLPYGASQIADSLHQKLCEANMGLYSGRAPIERLILRYVMEQACYISTDFDKEIGEYSDKESEIDMVVSLDEFKPSGNMNRSFKLVLFCEVAVIFKVNSARFTAPEGFFKPKRWGLDTKALHEHIYEAVQSSPIDSRKILLRNIYLAGGVSLLPGLAERLELEIGSLIAPTIHAQVHVSPWRYHASYLGAQVIASSSQFDQMCITAENLDKFVIQLQTATF
;
A
#
# COMPACT_ATOMS: atom_id res chain seq x y z
N MET A 1 -3.76 24.63 1.41
CA MET A 1 -3.84 23.22 1.83
C MET A 1 -2.64 22.47 1.28
N ASN A 2 -1.59 22.30 2.09
CA ASN A 2 -0.29 21.74 1.66
C ASN A 2 -0.29 20.20 1.55
N LYS A 3 -1.43 19.53 1.74
CA LYS A 3 -1.52 18.07 1.86
C LYS A 3 -1.35 17.28 0.58
N PHE A 4 -1.59 17.92 -0.56
CA PHE A 4 -1.36 17.33 -1.87
C PHE A 4 -0.01 17.78 -2.43
N GLN A 5 0.96 17.99 -1.55
CA GLN A 5 2.36 18.16 -1.93
C GLN A 5 3.03 16.80 -2.07
N ILE A 6 3.93 16.73 -3.05
CA ILE A 6 4.69 15.54 -3.38
C ILE A 6 6.02 15.67 -2.66
N SER A 7 6.25 14.82 -1.66
CA SER A 7 7.50 14.79 -0.92
C SER A 7 8.37 13.64 -1.41
N TYR A 8 9.60 13.96 -1.79
CA TYR A 8 10.66 12.98 -2.08
C TYR A 8 11.46 12.61 -0.82
N GLU A 9 10.97 12.97 0.38
CA GLU A 9 11.49 12.40 1.62
C GLU A 9 10.82 11.05 1.86
N PRO A 10 11.59 9.94 1.91
CA PRO A 10 11.01 8.63 2.16
C PRO A 10 10.34 8.66 3.54
N ARG A 11 9.05 8.31 3.59
CA ARG A 11 8.38 8.14 4.88
C ARG A 11 9.09 7.00 5.60
N LYS A 12 9.65 7.29 6.78
CA LYS A 12 10.33 6.29 7.62
C LYS A 12 9.50 5.01 7.61
N ALA A 13 10.08 3.92 7.10
CA ALA A 13 9.42 2.63 7.12
C ALA A 13 9.08 2.35 8.59
N ALA A 14 7.78 2.31 8.91
CA ALA A 14 7.32 2.13 10.30
C ALA A 14 7.83 0.81 10.90
N LYS A 15 8.27 -0.10 10.04
CA LYS A 15 8.78 -1.40 10.40
C LYS A 15 10.17 -1.33 11.03
N ASN A 16 10.17 -1.13 12.35
CA ASN A 16 11.29 -1.47 13.22
C ASN A 16 11.48 -2.99 13.23
N ARG A 17 11.98 -3.57 12.14
CA ARG A 17 12.37 -4.98 12.12
C ARG A 17 13.64 -5.12 12.94
N LYS A 18 13.50 -5.59 14.18
CA LYS A 18 14.63 -6.07 14.96
C LYS A 18 15.10 -7.38 14.34
N PHE A 19 16.18 -7.33 13.56
CA PHE A 19 16.94 -8.54 13.25
C PHE A 19 17.25 -9.27 14.56
N ILE A 20 16.90 -10.54 14.62
CA ILE A 20 17.31 -11.39 15.73
C ILE A 20 18.70 -11.90 15.35
N ASN A 21 19.71 -11.12 15.70
CA ASN A 21 21.11 -11.52 15.53
C ASN A 21 21.38 -12.73 16.41
N MET A 22 22.04 -13.73 15.82
CA MET A 22 22.40 -14.96 16.49
C MET A 22 23.77 -15.40 16.01
N GLU A 23 24.57 -15.92 16.92
CA GLU A 23 25.89 -16.46 16.62
C GLU A 23 26.11 -17.77 17.37
N GLY A 24 26.96 -18.62 16.82
CA GLY A 24 27.28 -19.91 17.42
C GLY A 24 27.73 -20.95 16.40
N HIS A 25 28.10 -22.11 16.92
CA HIS A 25 28.57 -23.24 16.12
C HIS A 25 27.38 -23.95 15.46
N LEU A 26 27.51 -24.18 14.15
CA LEU A 26 26.58 -24.97 13.36
C LEU A 26 27.35 -25.93 12.46
N ASP A 27 26.70 -27.01 12.09
CA ASP A 27 27.25 -28.02 11.21
C ASP A 27 26.84 -27.75 9.75
N VAL A 28 27.79 -27.85 8.83
CA VAL A 28 27.54 -27.82 7.38
C VAL A 28 28.08 -29.06 6.68
N PRO A 29 27.46 -29.51 5.58
CA PRO A 29 27.97 -30.66 4.83
C PRO A 29 29.33 -30.34 4.20
N ILE A 30 30.28 -31.28 4.29
CA ILE A 30 31.55 -31.22 3.56
C ILE A 30 31.25 -31.39 2.07
N LYS A 31 31.63 -30.41 1.23
CA LYS A 31 31.35 -30.39 -0.23
C LYS A 31 32.29 -31.30 -1.05
N ASP A 32 32.97 -32.27 -0.45
CA ASP A 32 33.97 -33.07 -1.17
C ASP A 32 33.32 -33.97 -2.23
N GLU A 33 33.74 -33.73 -3.48
CA GLU A 33 33.21 -34.29 -4.73
C GLU A 33 33.44 -35.81 -4.93
N LYS A 34 33.73 -36.57 -3.87
CA LYS A 34 34.17 -37.99 -4.00
C LYS A 34 33.52 -39.01 -3.07
N ILE A 35 32.41 -38.69 -2.40
CA ILE A 35 31.70 -39.69 -1.60
C ILE A 35 30.51 -40.24 -2.40
N ILE A 36 30.75 -41.39 -3.04
CA ILE A 36 29.72 -42.24 -3.65
C ILE A 36 28.91 -42.91 -2.53
N ALA A 37 27.60 -42.95 -2.76
CA ALA A 37 26.57 -43.76 -2.12
C ALA A 37 26.20 -43.40 -0.66
N GLU A 38 25.05 -42.72 -0.57
CA GLU A 38 23.96 -43.11 0.34
C GLU A 38 24.36 -43.39 1.80
N LEU A 39 24.28 -42.35 2.65
CA LEU A 39 23.75 -42.38 4.04
C LEU A 39 24.51 -41.59 5.12
N GLN A 40 25.69 -41.02 4.87
CA GLN A 40 26.29 -40.09 5.84
C GLN A 40 26.95 -38.91 5.13
N LYS A 41 26.24 -37.77 5.10
CA LYS A 41 26.91 -36.48 4.86
C LYS A 41 27.86 -36.27 6.03
N ASN A 42 29.17 -36.26 5.77
CA ASN A 42 30.11 -35.80 6.77
C ASN A 42 29.82 -34.32 7.02
N TRP A 43 29.65 -33.96 8.29
CA TRP A 43 29.39 -32.61 8.74
C TRP A 43 30.69 -32.01 9.28
N THR A 44 30.93 -30.73 9.00
CA THR A 44 32.00 -29.96 9.63
C THR A 44 31.37 -28.81 10.41
N GLU A 45 31.85 -28.60 11.62
CA GLU A 45 31.44 -27.47 12.45
C GLU A 45 32.09 -26.18 11.89
N LYS A 46 31.30 -25.10 11.80
CA LYS A 46 31.79 -23.74 11.56
C LYS A 46 31.09 -22.77 12.50
N TYR A 47 31.72 -21.64 12.76
CA TYR A 47 31.09 -20.57 13.54
C TYR A 47 30.26 -19.69 12.62
N PHE A 48 28.97 -19.54 12.92
CA PHE A 48 28.02 -18.76 12.13
C PHE A 48 27.56 -17.52 12.88
N ARG A 49 27.17 -16.48 12.12
CA ARG A 49 26.60 -15.24 12.63
C ARG A 49 25.53 -14.74 11.66
N THR A 50 24.33 -14.45 12.16
CA THR A 50 23.33 -13.65 11.45
C THR A 50 23.49 -12.19 11.84
N LYS A 51 23.72 -11.33 10.85
CA LYS A 51 23.88 -9.89 11.04
C LYS A 51 23.50 -9.15 9.77
N ASP A 52 22.76 -8.05 9.88
CA ASP A 52 22.40 -7.16 8.78
C ASP A 52 21.90 -7.93 7.53
N GLY A 53 20.89 -8.77 7.73
CA GLY A 53 20.29 -9.64 6.69
C GLY A 53 21.19 -10.68 6.01
N ARG A 54 22.40 -10.92 6.52
CA ARG A 54 23.35 -11.93 6.02
C ARG A 54 23.50 -13.10 7.00
N LEU A 55 23.79 -14.28 6.47
CA LEU A 55 24.33 -15.40 7.24
C LEU A 55 25.80 -15.56 6.86
N GLN A 56 26.68 -15.29 7.81
CA GLN A 56 28.13 -15.28 7.65
C GLN A 56 28.73 -16.47 8.41
N TRP A 57 29.80 -17.07 7.89
CA TRP A 57 30.55 -18.10 8.62
C TRP A 57 32.06 -17.84 8.65
N PHE A 58 32.69 -18.27 9.73
CA PHE A 58 34.08 -17.98 10.09
C PHE A 58 34.84 -19.30 10.31
N ALA A 59 36.17 -19.27 10.17
CA ALA A 59 37.03 -20.43 10.42
C ALA A 59 36.94 -20.91 11.86
N SER A 60 36.84 -19.96 12.77
CA SER A 60 36.80 -20.19 14.20
C SER A 60 35.96 -19.10 14.88
N HIS A 61 35.69 -19.28 16.17
CA HIS A 61 35.05 -18.27 17.00
C HIS A 61 35.96 -17.05 17.28
N PHE A 62 37.26 -17.12 16.93
CA PHE A 62 38.13 -15.96 16.99
C PHE A 62 37.76 -15.02 15.86
N ALA A 63 37.34 -13.81 16.26
CA ALA A 63 36.75 -12.78 15.44
C ALA A 63 37.73 -12.26 14.37
N ASP A 64 37.82 -12.97 13.26
CA ASP A 64 38.23 -12.35 12.01
C ASP A 64 37.15 -11.33 11.61
N ASP A 65 37.57 -10.10 11.27
CA ASP A 65 36.67 -9.06 10.76
C ASP A 65 36.00 -9.48 9.44
N HIS A 66 36.58 -10.46 8.75
CA HIS A 66 36.14 -10.91 7.43
C HIS A 66 35.63 -12.36 7.50
N PRO A 67 34.38 -12.63 7.11
CA PRO A 67 33.87 -14.00 7.02
C PRO A 67 34.60 -14.81 5.94
N ILE A 68 34.74 -16.12 6.15
CA ILE A 68 35.20 -17.06 5.11
C ILE A 68 34.18 -17.15 3.97
N GLY A 69 32.91 -16.96 4.29
CA GLY A 69 31.88 -16.80 3.30
C GLY A 69 30.59 -16.31 3.93
N GLU A 70 29.71 -15.86 3.07
CA GLU A 70 28.42 -15.33 3.46
C GLU A 70 27.37 -15.62 2.40
N ILE A 71 26.11 -15.63 2.82
CA ILE A 71 24.96 -15.61 1.94
C ILE A 71 24.05 -14.46 2.34
N LEU A 72 23.47 -13.80 1.33
CA LEU A 72 22.41 -12.84 1.54
C LEU A 72 21.11 -13.62 1.83
N LEU A 73 20.55 -13.44 3.03
CA LEU A 73 19.33 -14.18 3.42
C LEU A 73 18.07 -13.54 2.84
N SER A 74 18.08 -12.25 2.51
CA SER A 74 16.88 -11.54 2.04
C SER A 74 16.26 -12.23 0.82
N GLY A 75 14.96 -12.52 0.91
CA GLY A 75 14.22 -13.24 -0.14
C GLY A 75 14.49 -14.75 -0.20
N CYS A 76 15.36 -15.29 0.65
CA CYS A 76 15.51 -16.74 0.78
C CYS A 76 14.32 -17.36 1.50
N GLU A 77 13.97 -18.56 1.08
CA GLU A 77 13.03 -19.43 1.77
C GLU A 77 13.77 -20.35 2.73
N THR A 78 13.24 -20.45 3.95
CA THR A 78 13.68 -21.46 4.92
C THR A 78 12.67 -22.58 5.04
N ASP A 79 13.19 -23.78 5.24
CA ASP A 79 12.44 -24.97 5.65
C ASP A 79 13.20 -25.66 6.80
N THR A 80 12.48 -26.21 7.78
CA THR A 80 13.09 -26.78 8.98
C THR A 80 12.61 -28.21 9.19
N ASN A 81 13.55 -29.15 9.17
CA ASN A 81 13.33 -30.51 9.61
C ASN A 81 13.69 -30.61 11.11
N LYS A 82 12.67 -30.70 11.95
CA LYS A 82 12.85 -30.77 13.41
C LYS A 82 13.49 -32.06 13.89
N ASP A 83 13.24 -33.17 13.21
CA ASP A 83 13.71 -34.50 13.62
C ASP A 83 15.23 -34.64 13.41
N GLU A 84 15.75 -34.05 12.33
CA GLU A 84 17.19 -34.08 12.01
C GLU A 84 17.95 -32.81 12.45
N GLY A 85 17.25 -31.82 13.01
CA GLY A 85 17.83 -30.53 13.38
C GLY A 85 18.31 -29.70 12.18
N LEU A 86 17.72 -29.89 11.00
CA LEU A 86 18.17 -29.25 9.77
C LEU A 86 17.39 -27.99 9.44
N ILE A 87 18.08 -26.97 8.93
CA ILE A 87 17.48 -25.81 8.29
C ILE A 87 18.00 -25.75 6.85
N SER A 88 17.09 -25.89 5.89
CA SER A 88 17.36 -25.64 4.47
C SER A 88 17.07 -24.18 4.16
N ILE A 89 17.97 -23.52 3.45
CA ILE A 89 17.84 -22.13 2.96
C ILE A 89 17.94 -22.17 1.45
N ARG A 90 16.91 -21.72 0.73
CA ARG A 90 16.83 -21.81 -0.73
C ARG A 90 16.32 -20.52 -1.36
N GLY A 91 16.74 -20.21 -2.58
CA GLY A 91 16.25 -19.05 -3.33
C GLY A 91 16.97 -17.75 -2.99
N GLY A 92 16.23 -16.64 -2.94
CA GLY A 92 16.84 -15.31 -2.88
C GLY A 92 17.51 -14.89 -4.20
N PRO A 93 18.02 -13.64 -4.27
CA PRO A 93 18.61 -13.07 -5.49
C PRO A 93 19.85 -13.83 -5.98
N ASP A 94 20.58 -14.49 -5.08
CA ASP A 94 21.79 -15.26 -5.39
C ASP A 94 21.52 -16.77 -5.65
N HIS A 95 20.24 -17.17 -5.78
CA HIS A 95 19.83 -18.58 -5.96
C HIS A 95 20.46 -19.54 -4.94
N VAL A 96 20.46 -19.12 -3.67
CA VAL A 96 21.05 -19.86 -2.55
C VAL A 96 20.46 -21.27 -2.50
N ASN A 97 21.31 -22.26 -2.19
CA ASN A 97 20.90 -23.59 -1.77
C ASN A 97 21.87 -24.05 -0.68
N PHE A 98 21.49 -23.80 0.57
CA PHE A 98 22.34 -23.97 1.74
C PHE A 98 21.65 -24.83 2.79
N LEU A 99 22.38 -25.75 3.40
CA LEU A 99 21.86 -26.67 4.41
C LEU A 99 22.75 -26.58 5.65
N ILE A 100 22.14 -26.27 6.79
CA ILE A 100 22.79 -26.27 8.10
C ILE A 100 22.12 -27.29 9.01
N ARG A 101 22.91 -27.89 9.89
CA ARG A 101 22.42 -28.70 11.01
C ARG A 101 22.70 -27.95 12.30
N VAL A 102 21.67 -27.81 13.13
CA VAL A 102 21.76 -27.22 14.47
C VAL A 102 22.01 -28.36 15.47
N PRO A 103 23.17 -28.38 16.14
CA PRO A 103 23.44 -29.39 17.17
C PRO A 103 22.40 -29.30 18.31
N PRO A 104 22.11 -30.41 19.01
CA PRO A 104 21.28 -30.39 20.21
C PRO A 104 21.82 -29.39 21.25
N PRO A 105 20.97 -28.77 22.08
CA PRO A 105 19.56 -29.09 22.37
C PRO A 105 18.53 -28.54 21.36
N THR A 106 17.36 -29.19 21.25
CA THR A 106 16.27 -28.86 20.29
C THR A 106 15.76 -27.42 20.38
N ASN A 107 15.82 -26.79 21.56
CA ASN A 107 15.43 -25.39 21.73
C ASN A 107 16.35 -24.41 20.97
N LEU A 108 17.57 -24.83 20.63
CA LEU A 108 18.52 -24.07 19.83
C LEU A 108 18.08 -23.99 18.36
N LEU A 109 17.47 -25.06 17.83
CA LEU A 109 16.91 -25.09 16.47
C LEU A 109 15.85 -24.01 16.28
N ASP A 110 14.93 -23.87 17.24
CA ASP A 110 13.89 -22.84 17.17
C ASP A 110 14.44 -21.41 17.35
N LYS A 111 15.58 -21.25 18.03
CA LYS A 111 16.27 -19.95 18.10
C LYS A 111 16.93 -19.61 16.75
N TRP A 112 17.69 -20.54 16.17
CA TRP A 112 18.33 -20.35 14.85
C TRP A 112 17.30 -20.15 13.74
N ARG A 113 16.22 -20.94 13.73
CA ARG A 113 15.11 -20.77 12.79
C ARG A 113 14.52 -19.37 12.88
N ARG A 114 14.23 -18.87 14.09
CA ARG A 114 13.71 -17.51 14.28
C ARG A 114 14.71 -16.44 13.86
N ALA A 115 15.99 -16.62 14.18
CA ALA A 115 17.07 -15.74 13.76
C ALA A 115 17.15 -15.66 12.23
N ILE A 116 17.38 -16.79 11.55
CA ILE A 116 17.49 -16.85 10.09
C ILE A 116 16.22 -16.30 9.44
N ASN A 117 15.03 -16.69 9.88
CA ASN A 117 13.77 -16.17 9.34
C ASN A 117 13.65 -14.65 9.50
N SER A 118 14.11 -14.09 10.62
CA SER A 118 14.10 -12.64 10.80
C SER A 118 14.99 -11.92 9.78
N HIS A 119 16.08 -12.56 9.34
CA HIS A 119 17.00 -12.04 8.33
C HIS A 119 16.56 -12.35 6.89
N THR A 120 15.83 -13.46 6.65
CA THR A 120 15.24 -13.70 5.32
C THR A 120 14.16 -12.69 4.97
N SER A 121 13.50 -12.16 6.01
CA SER A 121 12.36 -11.30 5.86
C SER A 121 12.69 -9.90 5.33
N SER A 122 13.95 -9.44 5.28
CA SER A 122 14.21 -8.08 4.75
C SER A 122 15.69 -7.72 4.68
N ILE A 123 16.18 -7.47 3.46
CA ILE A 123 16.96 -6.29 3.09
C ILE A 123 16.38 -5.88 1.75
N HIS A 124 15.45 -4.94 1.76
CA HIS A 124 14.64 -4.63 0.59
C HIS A 124 14.58 -3.12 0.33
N ASP A 125 15.55 -2.35 0.81
CA ASP A 125 15.71 -0.97 0.33
C ASP A 125 15.85 -0.93 -1.21
N ASP A 126 16.27 -2.05 -1.82
CA ASP A 126 16.47 -2.19 -3.27
C ASP A 126 15.36 -2.92 -4.04
N THR A 127 14.37 -3.57 -3.41
CA THR A 127 13.38 -4.36 -4.19
C THR A 127 12.11 -3.60 -4.53
N TYR A 128 11.99 -2.33 -4.17
CA TYR A 128 10.91 -1.50 -4.69
C TYR A 128 11.48 -0.39 -5.56
N VAL A 129 10.64 0.10 -6.46
CA VAL A 129 10.96 1.24 -7.30
C VAL A 129 11.24 2.45 -6.43
N ASN A 130 12.48 2.93 -6.47
CA ASN A 130 12.91 4.14 -5.80
C ASN A 130 12.74 5.34 -6.74
N PRO A 131 11.87 6.32 -6.40
CA PRO A 131 11.61 7.45 -7.27
C PRO A 131 12.79 8.42 -7.32
N VAL A 132 13.12 8.90 -8.52
CA VAL A 132 14.22 9.85 -8.75
C VAL A 132 13.70 11.29 -8.80
N TYR A 133 14.45 12.21 -8.20
CA TYR A 133 14.26 13.65 -8.32
C TYR A 133 15.53 14.35 -8.86
N PRO A 134 15.41 15.32 -9.77
CA PRO A 134 14.18 15.75 -10.45
C PRO A 134 13.67 14.73 -11.48
N PRO A 135 12.37 14.75 -11.82
CA PRO A 135 11.84 13.90 -12.88
C PRO A 135 12.39 14.35 -14.24
N PHE A 136 13.06 13.44 -14.95
CA PHE A 136 13.52 13.68 -16.33
C PHE A 136 12.58 12.98 -17.31
N PRO A 137 11.83 13.74 -18.14
CA PRO A 137 10.94 13.15 -19.13
C PRO A 137 11.66 12.15 -20.03
N HIS A 138 10.96 11.10 -20.41
CA HIS A 138 11.50 10.10 -21.32
C HIS A 138 11.80 10.73 -22.69
N ILE A 139 12.96 10.42 -23.27
CA ILE A 139 13.50 11.12 -24.46
C ILE A 139 12.69 10.81 -25.72
N VAL A 140 12.20 9.56 -25.84
CA VAL A 140 11.54 9.04 -27.05
C VAL A 140 10.03 8.93 -26.85
N GLU A 141 9.61 8.10 -25.89
CA GLU A 141 8.20 7.88 -25.57
C GLU A 141 7.52 9.09 -24.91
N LYS A 142 6.46 9.57 -25.56
CA LYS A 142 5.55 10.58 -25.01
C LYS A 142 4.34 9.90 -24.40
N THR A 143 4.45 9.53 -23.13
CA THR A 143 3.38 8.87 -22.38
C THR A 143 3.03 9.66 -21.14
N VAL A 144 1.73 9.79 -20.87
CA VAL A 144 1.18 10.37 -19.64
C VAL A 144 0.62 9.23 -18.79
N ILE A 145 0.90 9.27 -17.51
CA ILE A 145 0.36 8.31 -16.54
C ILE A 145 -0.63 9.06 -15.68
N ILE A 146 -1.86 8.54 -15.58
CA ILE A 146 -2.92 9.11 -14.75
C ILE A 146 -3.53 7.99 -13.90
N GLU A 147 -3.34 8.09 -12.58
CA GLU A 147 -3.99 7.21 -11.61
C GLU A 147 -5.29 7.83 -11.11
N LEU A 148 -6.40 7.16 -11.40
CA LEU A 148 -7.74 7.52 -10.95
C LEU A 148 -8.03 6.88 -9.59
N GLY A 149 -7.39 7.38 -8.54
CA GLY A 149 -7.61 6.91 -7.17
C GLY A 149 -8.94 7.41 -6.59
N SER A 150 -9.51 6.67 -5.63
CA SER A 150 -10.79 7.04 -5.00
C SER A 150 -10.69 8.29 -4.10
N CYS A 151 -9.53 8.51 -3.47
CA CYS A 151 -9.27 9.66 -2.59
C CYS A 151 -8.52 10.81 -3.28
N SER A 152 -7.69 10.48 -4.26
CA SER A 152 -6.76 11.41 -4.91
C SER A 152 -6.40 10.92 -6.31
N ILE A 153 -6.20 11.87 -7.22
CA ILE A 153 -5.66 11.65 -8.55
C ILE A 153 -4.17 11.99 -8.55
N ARG A 154 -3.38 11.16 -9.22
CA ARG A 154 -1.94 11.36 -9.44
C ARG A 154 -1.70 11.36 -10.94
N ALA A 155 -0.92 12.30 -11.45
CA ALA A 155 -0.51 12.30 -12.85
C ALA A 155 0.92 12.79 -13.05
N GLY A 156 1.54 12.36 -14.13
CA GLY A 156 2.86 12.81 -14.55
C GLY A 156 3.25 12.21 -15.90
N LEU A 157 4.29 12.77 -16.49
CA LEU A 157 4.89 12.24 -17.71
C LEU A 157 5.73 11.00 -17.39
N LEU A 158 5.82 10.07 -18.33
CA LEU A 158 6.79 8.98 -18.26
C LEU A 158 8.20 9.57 -18.19
N THR A 159 9.01 9.03 -17.30
CA THR A 159 10.39 9.48 -17.06
C THR A 159 11.41 8.39 -17.40
N MET A 160 12.67 8.78 -17.59
CA MET A 160 13.76 7.83 -17.89
C MET A 160 14.01 6.82 -16.76
N ASN A 161 13.85 7.27 -15.52
CA ASN A 161 13.85 6.44 -14.31
C ASN A 161 12.61 6.85 -13.50
N PRO A 162 11.83 5.90 -12.96
CA PRO A 162 10.58 6.21 -12.27
C PRO A 162 10.69 7.38 -11.30
N SER A 163 9.73 8.30 -11.34
CA SER A 163 9.64 9.45 -10.44
C SER A 163 8.32 9.44 -9.68
N LEU A 164 8.19 10.28 -8.64
CA LEU A 164 6.87 10.56 -8.09
C LEU A 164 6.03 11.37 -9.10
N PRO A 165 4.70 11.45 -8.92
CA PRO A 165 3.84 12.24 -9.80
C PRO A 165 4.30 13.70 -9.88
N GLN A 166 3.90 14.41 -10.92
CA GLN A 166 4.07 15.86 -11.01
C GLN A 166 2.80 16.59 -10.58
N VAL A 167 1.66 15.92 -10.69
CA VAL A 167 0.33 16.43 -10.35
C VAL A 167 -0.27 15.49 -9.30
N PHE A 168 -0.78 16.08 -8.22
CA PHE A 168 -1.44 15.35 -7.14
C PHE A 168 -2.54 16.21 -6.52
N PHE A 169 -3.78 15.71 -6.48
CA PHE A 169 -4.92 16.46 -5.96
C PHE A 169 -6.06 15.52 -5.51
N PRO A 170 -7.03 15.96 -4.68
CA PRO A 170 -8.13 15.10 -4.23
C PRO A 170 -9.08 14.75 -5.38
N THR A 171 -9.63 13.54 -5.38
CA THR A 171 -10.59 13.07 -6.40
C THR A 171 -11.98 13.67 -6.18
N LEU A 172 -12.11 14.97 -6.46
CA LEU A 172 -13.31 15.75 -6.23
C LEU A 172 -13.50 16.77 -7.36
N ALA A 173 -14.75 16.98 -7.72
CA ALA A 173 -15.20 18.04 -8.60
C ALA A 173 -16.40 18.76 -7.96
N LEU A 174 -16.45 20.07 -8.07
CA LEU A 174 -17.62 20.88 -7.76
C LEU A 174 -18.23 21.32 -9.08
N ILE A 175 -19.47 20.92 -9.35
CA ILE A 175 -20.23 21.39 -10.50
C ILE A 175 -21.10 22.56 -10.07
N LYS A 176 -20.83 23.74 -10.62
CA LYS A 176 -21.61 24.95 -10.33
C LYS A 176 -22.90 24.99 -11.14
N SER A 177 -23.88 25.78 -10.68
CA SER A 177 -25.16 25.94 -11.37
C SER A 177 -25.03 26.46 -12.81
N ASN A 178 -23.98 27.25 -13.08
CA ASN A 178 -23.63 27.77 -14.39
C ASN A 178 -22.85 26.79 -15.29
N GLY A 179 -22.63 25.55 -14.85
CA GLY A 179 -21.90 24.51 -15.59
C GLY A 179 -20.38 24.55 -15.43
N VAL A 180 -19.80 25.55 -14.74
CA VAL A 180 -18.36 25.56 -14.44
C VAL A 180 -18.02 24.44 -13.47
N ILE A 181 -16.97 23.67 -13.79
CA ILE A 181 -16.49 22.58 -12.94
C ILE A 181 -15.15 22.96 -12.32
N VAL A 182 -15.08 22.95 -10.99
CA VAL A 182 -13.84 23.19 -10.23
C VAL A 182 -13.33 21.86 -9.69
N VAL A 183 -12.07 21.52 -9.95
CA VAL A 183 -11.51 20.20 -9.62
C VAL A 183 -10.44 20.30 -8.53
N GLY A 184 -10.39 19.29 -7.67
CA GLY A 184 -9.31 19.13 -6.70
C GLY A 184 -9.48 20.01 -5.47
N ALA A 185 -8.37 20.51 -4.92
CA ALA A 185 -8.38 21.27 -3.68
C ALA A 185 -9.18 22.58 -3.80
N ASP A 186 -9.22 23.17 -5.00
CA ASP A 186 -9.96 24.40 -5.27
C ASP A 186 -11.48 24.23 -5.11
N ALA A 187 -11.98 22.99 -5.20
CA ALA A 187 -13.38 22.66 -4.96
C ALA A 187 -13.80 22.91 -3.50
N PHE A 188 -12.85 22.96 -2.56
CA PHE A 188 -13.10 23.27 -1.15
C PHE A 188 -13.04 24.75 -0.80
N ILE A 189 -12.66 25.62 -1.75
CA ILE A 189 -12.64 27.05 -1.50
C ILE A 189 -14.08 27.49 -1.21
N VAL A 190 -14.30 28.10 -0.04
CA VAL A 190 -15.64 28.42 0.48
C VAL A 190 -16.49 29.20 -0.51
N MET A 191 -15.89 30.13 -1.26
CA MET A 191 -16.59 30.90 -2.29
C MET A 191 -17.21 30.02 -3.38
N ASN A 192 -16.64 28.86 -3.66
CA ASN A 192 -17.15 27.92 -4.65
C ASN A 192 -18.33 27.11 -4.10
N LEU A 193 -18.33 26.76 -2.81
CA LEU A 193 -19.34 25.87 -2.18
C LEU A 193 -20.76 26.44 -2.13
N HIS A 194 -20.92 27.76 -2.22
CA HIS A 194 -22.23 28.41 -2.16
C HIS A 194 -23.08 28.20 -3.42
N ASP A 195 -22.45 27.84 -4.54
CA ASP A 195 -23.10 27.73 -5.84
C ASP A 195 -22.58 26.49 -6.60
N GLY A 196 -22.64 25.33 -5.97
CA GLY A 196 -22.31 24.07 -6.65
C GLY A 196 -22.47 22.82 -5.80
N GLU A 197 -22.51 21.68 -6.47
CA GLU A 197 -22.60 20.36 -5.85
C GLU A 197 -21.23 19.66 -5.90
N LEU A 198 -20.72 19.26 -4.75
CA LEU A 198 -19.49 18.47 -4.66
C LEU A 198 -19.77 17.01 -4.99
N MET A 199 -18.97 16.45 -5.87
CA MET A 199 -19.10 15.07 -6.30
C MET A 199 -17.75 14.40 -6.54
N ARG A 200 -17.75 13.08 -6.40
CA ARG A 200 -16.62 12.24 -6.80
C ARG A 200 -16.83 11.78 -8.25
N PRO A 201 -15.83 11.90 -9.14
CA PRO A 201 -15.92 11.47 -10.54
C PRO A 201 -16.35 10.00 -10.70
N ILE A 202 -15.78 9.13 -9.86
CA ILE A 202 -16.12 7.71 -9.78
C ILE A 202 -16.61 7.45 -8.36
N LYS A 203 -17.88 7.08 -8.22
CA LYS A 203 -18.54 6.85 -6.92
C LYS A 203 -19.00 5.41 -6.82
N ALA A 204 -18.67 4.75 -5.72
CA ALA A 204 -19.32 3.49 -5.37
C ALA A 204 -20.69 3.78 -4.73
N VAL A 205 -21.73 3.14 -5.24
CA VAL A 205 -23.15 3.47 -5.00
C VAL A 205 -23.73 2.68 -3.82
N GLY A 206 -23.05 1.64 -3.33
CA GLY A 206 -23.52 0.86 -2.17
C GLY A 206 -22.42 0.12 -1.41
N PRO A 207 -22.70 -0.33 -0.18
CA PRO A 207 -21.78 -1.14 0.62
C PRO A 207 -21.77 -2.63 0.20
N SER A 208 -22.87 -3.14 -0.37
CA SER A 208 -23.11 -4.58 -0.54
C SER A 208 -23.24 -5.05 -2.00
N LEU A 209 -23.27 -4.14 -2.98
CA LEU A 209 -23.20 -4.46 -4.41
C LEU A 209 -22.14 -3.58 -5.08
N GLU A 210 -21.30 -4.17 -5.94
CA GLU A 210 -20.26 -3.53 -6.76
C GLU A 210 -20.82 -2.59 -7.84
N ARG A 211 -21.77 -1.74 -7.49
CA ARG A 211 -22.28 -0.71 -8.38
C ARG A 211 -21.39 0.51 -8.23
N TYR A 212 -20.59 0.78 -9.24
CA TYR A 212 -19.96 2.07 -9.44
C TYR A 212 -20.85 2.92 -10.35
N SER A 213 -20.82 4.23 -10.14
CA SER A 213 -21.32 5.23 -11.08
C SER A 213 -20.20 6.17 -11.46
N ILE A 214 -20.25 6.66 -12.69
CA ILE A 214 -19.34 7.68 -13.21
C ILE A 214 -20.14 8.94 -13.50
N ASN A 215 -19.66 10.08 -12.99
CA ASN A 215 -20.06 11.37 -13.52
C ASN A 215 -19.08 11.75 -14.65
N LYS A 216 -19.56 11.68 -15.90
CA LYS A 216 -18.73 11.89 -17.09
C LYS A 216 -18.06 13.26 -17.09
N CYS A 217 -18.82 14.33 -16.80
CA CYS A 217 -18.30 15.68 -16.77
C CYS A 217 -17.20 15.86 -15.71
N ALA A 218 -17.35 15.24 -14.54
CA ALA A 218 -16.34 15.28 -13.49
C ALA A 218 -15.09 14.46 -13.84
N VAL A 219 -15.23 13.30 -14.49
CA VAL A 219 -14.09 12.52 -15.00
C VAL A 219 -13.34 13.32 -16.07
N GLU A 220 -14.04 13.85 -17.06
CA GLU A 220 -13.47 14.68 -18.10
C GLU A 220 -12.74 15.89 -17.51
N ALA A 221 -13.37 16.62 -16.58
CA ALA A 221 -12.75 17.77 -15.92
C ALA A 221 -11.48 17.38 -15.14
N CYS A 222 -11.48 16.22 -14.49
CA CYS A 222 -10.29 15.70 -13.80
C CYS A 222 -9.15 15.36 -14.76
N LEU A 223 -9.45 14.73 -15.89
CA LEU A 223 -8.46 14.43 -16.93
C LEU A 223 -7.93 15.72 -17.58
N ARG A 224 -8.81 16.68 -17.90
CA ARG A 224 -8.42 18.01 -18.40
C ARG A 224 -7.54 18.76 -17.41
N LYS A 225 -7.82 18.68 -16.10
CA LYS A 225 -6.94 19.25 -15.07
C LYS A 225 -5.54 18.64 -15.12
N CYS A 226 -5.42 17.31 -15.26
CA CYS A 226 -4.11 16.67 -15.39
C CYS A 226 -3.35 17.17 -16.62
N VAL A 227 -4.01 17.28 -17.77
CA VAL A 227 -3.43 17.81 -19.01
C VAL A 227 -2.95 19.26 -18.85
N LEU A 228 -3.78 20.11 -18.23
CA LEU A 228 -3.48 21.52 -17.97
C LEU A 228 -2.29 21.69 -17.01
N ASP A 229 -2.32 20.98 -15.89
CA ASP A 229 -1.28 21.06 -14.84
C ASP A 229 0.06 20.43 -15.31
N LEU A 230 0.03 19.51 -16.29
CA LEU A 230 1.23 18.96 -16.93
C LEU A 230 1.74 19.80 -18.11
N HIS A 231 0.99 20.82 -18.54
CA HIS A 231 1.32 21.70 -19.66
C HIS A 231 1.58 20.96 -20.98
N ILE A 232 0.72 20.01 -21.33
CA ILE A 232 0.84 19.19 -22.55
C ILE A 232 -0.33 19.38 -23.51
N ASP A 233 -0.11 19.04 -24.77
CA ASP A 233 -1.16 18.79 -25.76
C ASP A 233 -1.43 17.28 -25.83
N PRO A 234 -2.60 16.78 -25.38
CA PRO A 234 -2.88 15.35 -25.25
C PRO A 234 -2.78 14.61 -26.59
N ARG A 235 -3.01 15.28 -27.72
CA ARG A 235 -2.92 14.71 -29.07
C ARG A 235 -1.54 14.17 -29.43
N ASN A 236 -0.51 14.63 -28.72
CA ASN A 236 0.88 14.21 -28.91
C ASN A 236 1.33 13.13 -27.91
N TYR A 237 0.44 12.63 -27.07
CA TYR A 237 0.77 11.70 -25.98
C TYR A 237 -0.14 10.46 -25.98
N LYS A 238 0.46 9.32 -25.67
CA LYS A 238 -0.25 8.12 -25.20
C LYS A 238 -0.64 8.32 -23.73
N VAL A 239 -1.71 7.68 -23.25
CA VAL A 239 -2.10 7.72 -21.83
C VAL A 239 -2.19 6.33 -21.22
N LEU A 240 -1.55 6.10 -20.07
CA LEU A 240 -1.80 4.95 -19.21
C LEU A 240 -2.69 5.36 -18.05
N LEU A 241 -3.90 4.80 -18.02
CA LEU A 241 -4.90 5.02 -16.98
C LEU A 241 -4.83 3.89 -15.95
N SER A 242 -4.52 4.23 -14.70
CA SER A 242 -4.60 3.30 -13.57
C SER A 242 -5.94 3.43 -12.86
N ILE A 243 -6.68 2.33 -12.71
CA ILE A 243 -8.04 2.30 -12.15
C ILE A 243 -8.17 1.31 -10.96
N PRO A 244 -9.12 1.54 -10.04
CA PRO A 244 -9.40 0.61 -8.94
C PRO A 244 -9.84 -0.79 -9.42
N GLN A 245 -9.70 -1.80 -8.55
CA GLN A 245 -9.93 -3.20 -8.93
C GLN A 245 -11.34 -3.46 -9.45
N ASN A 246 -12.38 -2.92 -8.82
CA ASN A 246 -13.75 -3.38 -9.10
C ASN A 246 -14.53 -2.42 -10.00
N ILE A 247 -13.85 -1.64 -10.85
CA ILE A 247 -14.53 -0.82 -11.87
C ILE A 247 -15.09 -1.75 -12.96
N PRO A 248 -16.42 -1.80 -13.15
CA PRO A 248 -17.05 -2.64 -14.15
C PRO A 248 -16.61 -2.28 -15.57
N THR A 249 -16.56 -3.27 -16.45
CA THR A 249 -16.15 -3.13 -17.85
C THR A 249 -16.92 -2.03 -18.62
N ILE A 250 -18.21 -1.88 -18.34
CA ILE A 250 -19.03 -0.83 -18.97
C ILE A 250 -18.60 0.58 -18.57
N LEU A 251 -18.01 0.75 -17.39
CA LEU A 251 -17.49 2.04 -16.93
C LEU A 251 -16.08 2.28 -17.46
N ILE A 252 -15.29 1.22 -17.64
CA ILE A 252 -13.99 1.28 -18.31
C ILE A 252 -14.15 1.82 -19.74
N SER A 253 -15.15 1.35 -20.50
CA SER A 253 -15.39 1.84 -21.86
C SER A 253 -15.74 3.33 -21.90
N GLU A 254 -16.52 3.82 -20.94
CA GLU A 254 -16.86 5.24 -20.84
C GLU A 254 -15.63 6.11 -20.48
N ILE A 255 -14.75 5.63 -19.60
CA ILE A 255 -13.47 6.32 -19.30
C ILE A 255 -12.59 6.40 -20.55
N LEU A 256 -12.48 5.30 -21.32
CA LEU A 256 -11.71 5.28 -22.56
C LEU A 256 -12.26 6.21 -23.62
N LYS A 257 -13.59 6.28 -23.78
CA LYS A 257 -14.24 7.25 -24.69
C LYS A 257 -13.87 8.67 -24.31
N ILE A 258 -13.95 9.03 -23.02
CA ILE A 258 -13.56 10.37 -22.57
C ILE A 258 -12.08 10.63 -22.91
N ALA A 259 -11.17 9.70 -22.60
CA ALA A 259 -9.75 9.88 -22.86
C ALA A 259 -9.40 10.01 -24.36
N LEU A 260 -10.01 9.19 -25.23
CA LEU A 260 -9.67 9.11 -26.65
C LEU A 260 -10.48 10.06 -27.53
N GLN A 261 -11.75 10.32 -27.21
CA GLN A 261 -12.66 11.12 -28.04
C GLN A 261 -12.77 12.57 -27.52
N ASP A 262 -12.99 12.76 -26.22
CA ASP A 262 -13.23 14.09 -25.65
C ASP A 262 -11.92 14.84 -25.31
N ILE A 263 -10.93 14.12 -24.77
CA ILE A 263 -9.60 14.66 -24.45
C ILE A 263 -8.63 14.55 -25.63
N GLN A 264 -8.84 13.56 -26.50
CA GLN A 264 -8.06 13.32 -27.72
C GLN A 264 -6.61 12.90 -27.47
N PHE A 265 -6.36 12.01 -26.50
CA PHE A 265 -5.06 11.32 -26.44
C PHE A 265 -4.81 10.47 -27.69
N GLN A 266 -3.55 10.34 -28.11
CA GLN A 266 -3.16 9.56 -29.29
C GLN A 266 -3.63 8.09 -29.19
N SER A 267 -3.39 7.50 -28.02
CA SER A 267 -3.82 6.16 -27.65
C SER A 267 -3.93 6.05 -26.13
N ALA A 268 -4.66 5.06 -25.65
CA ALA A 268 -4.89 4.82 -24.23
C ALA A 268 -4.67 3.36 -23.88
N ALA A 269 -4.04 3.11 -22.74
CA ALA A 269 -3.98 1.81 -22.09
C ALA A 269 -4.64 1.91 -20.71
N ILE A 270 -5.20 0.80 -20.22
CA ILE A 270 -5.79 0.71 -18.88
C ILE A 270 -5.11 -0.40 -18.10
N SER A 271 -4.81 -0.14 -16.84
CA SER A 271 -4.30 -1.14 -15.91
C SER A 271 -4.97 -1.01 -14.54
N ARG A 272 -5.12 -2.13 -13.86
CA ARG A 272 -5.71 -2.20 -12.52
C ARG A 272 -4.63 -1.92 -11.47
N GLN A 273 -4.98 -1.12 -10.46
CA GLN A 273 -4.08 -0.69 -9.39
C GLN A 273 -3.29 -1.83 -8.71
N PRO A 274 -3.89 -2.99 -8.37
CA PRO A 274 -3.16 -4.07 -7.69
C PRO A 274 -1.97 -4.62 -8.50
N SER A 275 -2.14 -4.85 -9.80
CA SER A 275 -1.03 -5.34 -10.65
C SER A 275 0.10 -4.31 -10.70
N LEU A 276 -0.24 -3.02 -10.80
CA LEU A 276 0.74 -1.94 -10.77
C LEU A 276 1.47 -1.85 -9.42
N VAL A 277 0.79 -2.10 -8.31
CA VAL A 277 1.44 -2.17 -7.00
C VAL A 277 2.55 -3.23 -7.00
N LEU A 278 2.32 -4.43 -7.51
CA LEU A 278 3.36 -5.46 -7.55
C LEU A 278 4.57 -5.06 -8.40
N TYR A 279 4.36 -4.43 -9.55
CA TYR A 279 5.47 -3.87 -10.35
C TYR A 279 6.27 -2.80 -9.59
N ALA A 280 5.62 -2.01 -8.73
CA ALA A 280 6.32 -1.05 -7.88
C ALA A 280 7.15 -1.70 -6.76
N TYR A 281 6.81 -2.93 -6.38
CA TYR A 281 7.56 -3.79 -5.45
C TYR A 281 8.48 -4.78 -6.18
N ASP A 282 8.70 -4.60 -7.49
CA ASP A 282 9.57 -5.44 -8.34
C ASP A 282 9.29 -6.95 -8.21
N VAL A 283 8.01 -7.31 -8.14
CA VAL A 283 7.56 -8.70 -8.01
C VAL A 283 6.36 -8.99 -8.90
N THR A 284 6.09 -10.27 -9.15
CA THR A 284 4.95 -10.73 -9.96
C THR A 284 3.95 -11.58 -9.17
N THR A 285 4.32 -12.04 -7.97
CA THR A 285 3.52 -12.92 -7.11
C THR A 285 3.40 -12.37 -5.69
N GLY A 286 2.18 -12.29 -5.18
CA GLY A 286 1.88 -11.83 -3.83
C GLY A 286 0.41 -11.48 -3.61
N VAL A 287 0.10 -11.05 -2.39
CA VAL A 287 -1.21 -10.49 -2.02
C VAL A 287 -1.08 -8.99 -1.88
N VAL A 288 -1.74 -8.23 -2.75
CA VAL A 288 -1.82 -6.78 -2.61
C VAL A 288 -2.93 -6.42 -1.65
N VAL A 289 -2.61 -5.67 -0.60
CA VAL A 289 -3.55 -5.11 0.36
C VAL A 289 -3.55 -3.59 0.18
N ASP A 290 -4.45 -3.10 -0.69
CA ASP A 290 -4.61 -1.68 -0.99
C ASP A 290 -5.70 -1.08 -0.09
N ILE A 291 -5.29 -0.18 0.81
CA ILE A 291 -6.17 0.48 1.78
C ILE A 291 -6.22 1.97 1.48
N GLY A 292 -7.24 2.37 0.71
CA GLY A 292 -7.57 3.76 0.42
C GLY A 292 -8.86 4.19 1.13
N ASP A 293 -9.79 4.77 0.37
CA ASP A 293 -11.17 4.97 0.82
C ASP A 293 -11.89 3.62 1.05
N ARG A 294 -11.44 2.61 0.30
CA ARG A 294 -11.91 1.22 0.31
C ARG A 294 -10.72 0.28 0.44
N LEU A 295 -11.00 -0.93 0.89
CA LEU A 295 -10.04 -1.99 1.08
C LEU A 295 -10.16 -3.00 -0.06
N ASN A 296 -9.05 -3.29 -0.74
CA ASN A 296 -8.94 -4.36 -1.72
C ASN A 296 -7.81 -5.30 -1.31
N ILE A 297 -8.11 -6.60 -1.31
CA ILE A 297 -7.15 -7.68 -1.08
C ILE A 297 -7.17 -8.52 -2.34
N VAL A 298 -6.05 -8.54 -3.07
CA VAL A 298 -5.97 -9.12 -4.41
C VAL A 298 -4.75 -10.04 -4.48
N PRO A 299 -4.95 -11.36 -4.41
CA PRO A 299 -3.89 -12.33 -4.70
C PRO A 299 -3.56 -12.32 -6.20
N ILE A 300 -2.27 -12.28 -6.52
CA ILE A 300 -1.74 -12.29 -7.88
C ILE A 300 -0.62 -13.33 -7.91
N ILE A 301 -0.63 -14.21 -8.92
CA ILE A 301 0.36 -15.27 -9.12
C ILE A 301 0.88 -15.12 -10.54
N ASP A 302 2.19 -14.93 -10.68
CA ASP A 302 2.91 -14.77 -11.95
C ASP A 302 2.28 -13.71 -12.87
N GLY A 303 1.79 -12.62 -12.26
CA GLY A 303 1.12 -11.51 -12.95
C GLY A 303 -0.39 -11.71 -13.19
N TYR A 304 -0.94 -12.90 -12.92
CA TYR A 304 -2.36 -13.20 -13.08
C TYR A 304 -3.12 -13.03 -11.77
N VAL A 305 -4.23 -12.29 -11.81
CA VAL A 305 -5.11 -12.10 -10.66
C VAL A 305 -5.88 -13.39 -10.38
N VAL A 306 -6.01 -13.76 -9.10
CA VAL A 306 -6.83 -14.89 -8.66
C VAL A 306 -8.25 -14.40 -8.39
N ASP A 307 -9.09 -14.35 -9.42
CA ASP A 307 -10.39 -13.65 -9.39
C ASP A 307 -11.34 -14.13 -8.28
N ASN A 308 -11.42 -15.45 -8.05
CA ASN A 308 -12.25 -16.04 -7.01
C ASN A 308 -11.73 -15.77 -5.57
N ALA A 309 -10.55 -15.18 -5.43
CA ALA A 309 -9.92 -14.86 -4.16
C ALA A 309 -9.85 -13.35 -3.88
N ILE A 310 -10.41 -12.51 -4.76
CA ILE A 310 -10.50 -11.07 -4.55
C ILE A 310 -11.45 -10.78 -3.39
N VAL A 311 -10.99 -9.98 -2.43
CA VAL A 311 -11.85 -9.43 -1.37
C VAL A 311 -11.87 -7.91 -1.50
N SER A 312 -13.06 -7.37 -1.78
CA SER A 312 -13.31 -5.93 -1.91
C SER A 312 -14.33 -5.48 -0.89
N LEU A 313 -13.93 -4.56 -0.02
CA LEU A 313 -14.72 -4.15 1.13
C LEU A 313 -14.97 -2.65 1.08
N PRO A 314 -16.20 -2.18 1.40
CA PRO A 314 -16.58 -0.78 1.31
C PRO A 314 -16.05 0.05 2.49
N TYR A 315 -15.00 -0.43 3.15
CA TYR A 315 -14.40 0.25 4.29
C TYR A 315 -12.91 0.49 4.17
N GLY A 316 -12.48 1.61 4.74
CA GLY A 316 -11.13 2.15 4.65
C GLY A 316 -11.07 3.48 5.40
N ALA A 317 -10.56 4.53 4.76
CA ALA A 317 -10.42 5.85 5.35
C ALA A 317 -11.76 6.42 5.89
N SER A 318 -12.90 6.14 5.23
CA SER A 318 -14.19 6.69 5.64
C SER A 318 -14.61 6.21 7.03
N GLN A 319 -14.46 4.92 7.32
CA GLN A 319 -14.90 4.31 8.59
C GLN A 319 -14.01 4.73 9.74
N ILE A 320 -12.71 4.91 9.49
CA ILE A 320 -11.81 5.50 10.47
C ILE A 320 -12.24 6.94 10.76
N ALA A 321 -12.53 7.73 9.72
CA ALA A 321 -12.98 9.11 9.89
C ALA A 321 -14.33 9.21 10.62
N ASP A 322 -15.29 8.31 10.35
CA ASP A 322 -16.57 8.22 11.05
C ASP A 322 -16.38 7.84 12.53
N SER A 323 -15.54 6.84 12.81
CA SER A 323 -15.23 6.43 14.18
C SER A 323 -14.49 7.52 14.95
N LEU A 324 -13.54 8.19 14.29
CA LEU A 324 -12.80 9.33 14.83
C LEU A 324 -13.76 10.49 15.12
N HIS A 325 -14.68 10.81 14.21
CA HIS A 325 -15.69 11.84 14.43
C HIS A 325 -16.56 11.55 15.65
N GLN A 326 -17.08 10.33 15.77
CA GLN A 326 -17.88 9.92 16.92
C GLN A 326 -17.13 10.14 18.25
N LYS A 327 -15.88 9.68 18.32
CA LYS A 327 -15.02 9.82 19.51
C LYS A 327 -14.61 11.26 19.80
N LEU A 328 -14.37 12.06 18.76
CA LEU A 328 -14.06 13.48 18.91
C LEU A 328 -15.28 14.28 19.38
N CYS A 329 -16.50 13.89 19.00
CA CYS A 329 -17.72 14.52 19.51
C CYS A 329 -17.88 14.30 21.02
N GLU A 330 -17.53 13.12 21.51
CA GLU A 330 -17.51 12.78 22.95
C GLU A 330 -16.49 13.64 23.71
N ALA A 331 -15.31 13.88 23.13
CA ALA A 331 -14.21 14.60 23.78
C ALA A 331 -14.25 16.14 23.61
N ASN A 332 -14.76 16.66 22.49
CA ASN A 332 -14.66 18.07 22.10
C ASN A 332 -16.04 18.76 22.02
N MET A 333 -17.01 18.34 22.83
CA MET A 333 -18.34 18.96 22.97
C MET A 333 -19.16 19.07 21.66
N GLY A 334 -19.04 18.10 20.74
CA GLY A 334 -19.96 17.98 19.59
C GLY A 334 -19.90 19.12 18.55
N LEU A 335 -18.76 19.81 18.42
CA LEU A 335 -18.63 21.04 17.61
C LEU A 335 -18.70 20.86 16.07
N TYR A 336 -18.82 19.64 15.57
CA TYR A 336 -18.79 19.35 14.12
C TYR A 336 -19.86 18.33 13.73
N SER A 337 -20.57 18.60 12.64
CA SER A 337 -21.59 17.67 12.15
C SER A 337 -20.97 16.41 11.54
N GLY A 338 -19.70 16.49 11.12
CA GLY A 338 -18.99 15.45 10.38
C GLY A 338 -19.56 15.20 8.98
N ARG A 339 -20.50 16.05 8.52
CA ARG A 339 -21.22 15.87 7.25
C ARG A 339 -20.75 16.85 6.18
N ALA A 340 -20.25 18.03 6.57
CA ALA A 340 -19.80 19.00 5.60
C ALA A 340 -18.51 18.50 4.91
N PRO A 341 -18.34 18.71 3.59
CA PRO A 341 -17.14 18.24 2.88
C PRO A 341 -15.83 18.76 3.46
N ILE A 342 -15.80 19.99 3.94
CA ILE A 342 -14.65 20.59 4.61
C ILE A 342 -14.39 19.98 6.00
N GLU A 343 -15.43 19.63 6.77
CA GLU A 343 -15.27 18.89 8.03
C GLU A 343 -14.67 17.50 7.77
N ARG A 344 -15.09 16.82 6.69
CA ARG A 344 -14.51 15.54 6.27
C ARG A 344 -13.03 15.66 5.91
N LEU A 345 -12.63 16.78 5.30
CA LEU A 345 -11.23 17.05 5.00
C LEU A 345 -10.40 17.29 6.26
N ILE A 346 -10.96 18.01 7.24
CA ILE A 346 -10.34 18.20 8.57
C ILE A 346 -10.22 16.86 9.29
N LEU A 347 -11.28 16.04 9.32
CA LEU A 347 -11.23 14.70 9.95
C LEU A 347 -10.16 13.81 9.31
N ARG A 348 -10.07 13.82 7.98
CA ARG A 348 -8.99 13.14 7.26
C ARG A 348 -7.61 13.63 7.71
N TYR A 349 -7.45 14.94 7.92
CA TYR A 349 -6.19 15.48 8.43
C TYR A 349 -5.86 15.01 9.83
N VAL A 350 -6.80 15.12 10.76
CA VAL A 350 -6.61 14.66 12.13
C VAL A 350 -6.23 13.17 12.13
N MET A 351 -6.90 12.36 11.31
CA MET A 351 -6.56 10.95 11.11
C MET A 351 -5.12 10.76 10.62
N GLU A 352 -4.72 11.45 9.55
CA GLU A 352 -3.36 11.33 8.98
C GLU A 352 -2.25 11.78 9.94
N GLN A 353 -2.54 12.70 10.88
CA GLN A 353 -1.56 13.21 11.84
C GLN A 353 -1.49 12.39 13.14
N ALA A 354 -2.63 11.89 13.63
CA ALA A 354 -2.74 11.41 15.00
C ALA A 354 -2.96 9.90 15.11
N CYS A 355 -3.56 9.25 14.11
CA CYS A 355 -3.95 7.85 14.20
C CYS A 355 -2.79 6.88 13.98
N TYR A 356 -2.86 5.74 14.65
CA TYR A 356 -1.94 4.61 14.52
C TYR A 356 -2.64 3.29 14.90
N ILE A 357 -2.04 2.17 14.56
CA ILE A 357 -2.50 0.83 14.95
C ILE A 357 -1.65 0.36 16.13
N SER A 358 -2.32 -0.01 17.23
CA SER A 358 -1.67 -0.64 18.36
C SER A 358 -1.25 -2.07 18.02
N THR A 359 -0.07 -2.50 18.47
CA THR A 359 0.34 -3.92 18.41
C THR A 359 -0.35 -4.78 19.48
N ASP A 360 -0.78 -4.18 20.59
CA ASP A 360 -1.49 -4.83 21.69
C ASP A 360 -2.57 -3.89 22.23
N PHE A 361 -3.73 -3.93 21.58
CA PHE A 361 -4.83 -3.01 21.84
C PHE A 361 -5.33 -3.08 23.29
N ASP A 362 -5.47 -4.28 23.85
CA ASP A 362 -6.09 -4.49 25.16
C ASP A 362 -5.15 -4.06 26.29
N LYS A 363 -3.83 -4.17 26.08
CA LYS A 363 -2.84 -3.57 26.98
C LYS A 363 -2.86 -2.05 26.91
N GLU A 364 -2.80 -1.48 25.71
CA GLU A 364 -2.68 -0.02 25.53
C GLU A 364 -3.93 0.73 26.00
N ILE A 365 -5.13 0.17 25.84
CA ILE A 365 -6.35 0.76 26.39
C ILE A 365 -6.36 0.76 27.93
N GLY A 366 -5.79 -0.26 28.57
CA GLY A 366 -5.63 -0.32 30.03
C GLY A 366 -4.61 0.69 30.54
N GLU A 367 -3.46 0.83 29.86
CA GLU A 367 -2.47 1.86 30.19
C GLU A 367 -3.03 3.28 30.01
N TYR A 368 -3.89 3.48 29.00
CA TYR A 368 -4.55 4.75 28.77
C TYR A 368 -5.49 5.14 29.91
N SER A 369 -6.27 4.21 30.47
CA SER A 369 -7.17 4.51 31.60
C SER A 369 -6.44 5.00 32.86
N ASP A 370 -5.17 4.63 33.02
CA ASP A 370 -4.35 5.07 34.16
C ASP A 370 -3.63 6.40 33.91
N LYS A 371 -3.47 6.80 32.64
CA LYS A 371 -2.54 7.89 32.21
C LYS A 371 -3.09 8.77 31.09
N GLU A 372 -4.38 9.12 31.14
CA GLU A 372 -5.07 9.81 30.04
C GLU A 372 -4.29 11.03 29.47
N SER A 373 -3.64 11.82 30.32
CA SER A 373 -2.93 13.04 29.92
C SER A 373 -1.59 12.82 29.20
N GLU A 374 -0.96 11.65 29.31
CA GLU A 374 0.36 11.40 28.68
C GLU A 374 0.24 11.01 27.20
N ILE A 375 -0.92 10.49 26.79
CA ILE A 375 -1.14 9.93 25.44
C ILE A 375 -1.93 10.88 24.53
N ASP A 376 -2.48 11.95 25.10
CA ASP A 376 -3.18 12.98 24.35
C ASP A 376 -2.26 13.66 23.31
N MET A 377 -2.73 13.77 22.07
CA MET A 377 -2.04 14.51 21.01
C MET A 377 -2.84 15.76 20.64
N VAL A 378 -2.14 16.86 20.45
CA VAL A 378 -2.73 18.11 19.95
C VAL A 378 -2.41 18.27 18.47
N VAL A 379 -3.44 18.30 17.62
CA VAL A 379 -3.30 18.54 16.18
C VAL A 379 -3.66 20.00 15.89
N SER A 380 -2.72 20.78 15.36
CA SER A 380 -3.00 22.16 14.92
C SER A 380 -3.72 22.17 13.58
N LEU A 381 -4.83 22.90 13.49
CA LEU A 381 -5.59 23.15 12.27
C LEU A 381 -5.26 24.50 11.61
N ASP A 382 -4.07 25.05 11.87
CA ASP A 382 -3.68 26.35 11.31
C ASP A 382 -3.78 26.41 9.77
N GLU A 383 -3.58 25.28 9.08
CA GLU A 383 -3.72 25.20 7.61
C GLU A 383 -5.16 25.38 7.10
N PHE A 384 -6.15 25.32 7.99
CA PHE A 384 -7.57 25.53 7.72
C PHE A 384 -8.09 26.89 8.22
N LYS A 385 -7.21 27.75 8.76
CA LYS A 385 -7.59 29.11 9.18
C LYS A 385 -8.10 29.91 7.96
N PRO A 386 -9.26 30.60 8.06
CA PRO A 386 -9.72 31.47 6.99
C PRO A 386 -8.74 32.65 6.82
N SER A 387 -8.21 32.84 5.61
CA SER A 387 -7.30 33.95 5.29
C SER A 387 -8.07 35.26 5.13
N GLY A 388 -7.84 36.21 6.05
CA GLY A 388 -7.86 37.68 5.89
C GLY A 388 -9.12 38.43 5.42
N ASN A 389 -9.98 37.89 4.55
CA ASN A 389 -11.11 38.61 3.93
C ASN A 389 -12.42 37.78 3.91
N MET A 390 -12.54 36.80 4.80
CA MET A 390 -13.67 35.86 4.80
C MET A 390 -14.85 36.37 5.65
N ASN A 391 -15.92 36.79 4.98
CA ASN A 391 -17.20 37.11 5.61
C ASN A 391 -17.81 35.89 6.31
N ARG A 392 -17.80 35.91 7.66
CA ARG A 392 -18.73 35.37 8.68
C ARG A 392 -19.37 33.96 8.59
N SER A 393 -19.26 33.17 7.52
CA SER A 393 -19.98 31.89 7.39
C SER A 393 -19.16 30.64 7.72
N PHE A 394 -17.88 30.78 8.09
CA PHE A 394 -17.03 29.68 8.59
C PHE A 394 -16.45 30.02 9.95
N LYS A 395 -17.32 30.18 10.95
CA LYS A 395 -16.88 30.21 12.34
C LYS A 395 -16.67 28.75 12.79
N LEU A 396 -15.49 28.21 12.51
CA LEU A 396 -15.01 27.00 13.19
C LEU A 396 -14.78 27.41 14.65
N VAL A 397 -15.76 27.17 15.52
CA VAL A 397 -15.71 27.62 16.92
C VAL A 397 -14.77 26.70 17.69
N LEU A 398 -13.49 27.04 17.68
CA LEU A 398 -12.52 26.69 18.71
C LEU A 398 -11.62 27.92 18.87
N PHE A 399 -12.15 28.94 19.57
CA PHE A 399 -11.38 30.13 19.92
C PHE A 399 -10.57 29.81 21.17
N CYS A 400 -9.35 29.33 20.98
CA CYS A 400 -8.25 29.93 21.72
C CYS A 400 -7.80 31.12 20.85
N GLU A 401 -7.57 32.31 21.42
CA GLU A 401 -7.30 33.56 20.66
C GLU A 401 -6.08 33.48 19.70
N VAL A 402 -5.38 32.34 19.66
CA VAL A 402 -4.11 32.13 18.94
C VAL A 402 -4.14 30.96 17.94
N ALA A 403 -4.89 29.87 18.17
CA ALA A 403 -4.87 28.67 17.31
C ALA A 403 -6.15 27.82 17.41
N VAL A 404 -6.51 27.15 16.30
CA VAL A 404 -7.53 26.10 16.28
C VAL A 404 -6.80 24.77 16.47
N ILE A 405 -7.00 24.11 17.60
CA ILE A 405 -6.37 22.84 17.92
C ILE A 405 -7.41 21.75 18.19
N PHE A 406 -7.09 20.51 17.81
CA PHE A 406 -7.87 19.33 18.16
C PHE A 406 -7.09 18.49 19.15
N LYS A 407 -7.68 18.26 20.33
CA LYS A 407 -7.18 17.27 21.28
C LYS A 407 -7.71 15.90 20.86
N VAL A 408 -6.78 15.00 20.52
CA VAL A 408 -7.08 13.62 20.12
C VAL A 408 -6.52 12.68 21.17
N ASN A 409 -7.43 12.03 21.87
CA ASN A 409 -7.17 11.18 23.03
C ASN A 409 -6.92 9.71 22.60
N SER A 410 -7.45 8.72 23.33
CA SER A 410 -7.46 7.32 22.91
C SER A 410 -8.07 7.07 21.52
N ALA A 411 -8.81 8.04 20.95
CA ALA A 411 -9.29 7.99 19.56
C ALA A 411 -8.19 7.72 18.52
N ARG A 412 -6.94 8.07 18.82
CA ARG A 412 -5.77 7.84 17.96
C ARG A 412 -5.62 6.37 17.54
N PHE A 413 -5.72 5.44 18.48
CA PHE A 413 -5.60 4.00 18.21
C PHE A 413 -6.94 3.27 18.23
N THR A 414 -7.94 3.81 18.93
CA THR A 414 -9.25 3.16 19.01
C THR A 414 -10.15 3.40 17.79
N ALA A 415 -9.97 4.48 17.02
CA ALA A 415 -10.70 4.71 15.78
C ALA A 415 -10.31 3.73 14.66
N PRO A 416 -9.01 3.46 14.39
CA PRO A 416 -8.62 2.51 13.36
C PRO A 416 -8.69 1.02 13.79
N GLU A 417 -8.87 0.71 15.08
CA GLU A 417 -8.98 -0.68 15.58
C GLU A 417 -10.13 -1.47 14.93
N GLY A 418 -11.11 -0.82 14.30
CA GLY A 418 -12.16 -1.53 13.57
C GLY A 418 -11.64 -2.40 12.41
N PHE A 419 -10.41 -2.21 11.92
CA PHE A 419 -9.78 -3.19 11.02
C PHE A 419 -9.56 -4.56 11.67
N PHE A 420 -9.28 -4.60 12.97
CA PHE A 420 -8.98 -5.83 13.72
C PHE A 420 -10.17 -6.29 14.57
N LYS A 421 -11.05 -5.36 14.94
CA LYS A 421 -12.28 -5.62 15.69
C LYS A 421 -13.49 -4.91 15.00
N PRO A 422 -13.99 -5.41 13.84
CA PRO A 422 -15.00 -4.73 13.01
C PRO A 422 -16.30 -4.32 13.72
N LYS A 423 -16.68 -5.05 14.77
CA LYS A 423 -17.81 -4.70 15.64
C LYS A 423 -17.68 -3.29 16.26
N ARG A 424 -16.46 -2.76 16.41
CA ARG A 424 -16.21 -1.37 16.86
C ARG A 424 -16.66 -0.32 15.84
N TRP A 425 -16.78 -0.69 14.57
CA TRP A 425 -17.40 0.13 13.52
C TRP A 425 -18.87 -0.23 13.28
N GLY A 426 -19.47 -1.07 14.14
CA GLY A 426 -20.83 -1.56 13.93
C GLY A 426 -20.96 -2.48 12.71
N LEU A 427 -19.86 -3.08 12.25
CA LEU A 427 -19.84 -3.98 11.10
C LEU A 427 -19.90 -5.44 11.55
N ASP A 428 -20.72 -6.23 10.86
CA ASP A 428 -20.78 -7.69 11.00
C ASP A 428 -19.98 -8.33 9.86
N THR A 429 -18.66 -8.33 9.99
CA THR A 429 -17.71 -8.83 9.00
C THR A 429 -16.43 -9.31 9.70
N LYS A 430 -15.62 -10.10 8.99
CA LYS A 430 -14.31 -10.55 9.47
C LYS A 430 -13.32 -9.40 9.57
N ALA A 431 -12.31 -9.55 10.40
CA ALA A 431 -11.20 -8.62 10.51
C ALA A 431 -10.30 -8.65 9.26
N LEU A 432 -9.47 -7.61 9.09
CA LEU A 432 -8.57 -7.45 7.95
C LEU A 432 -7.64 -8.65 7.75
N HIS A 433 -7.01 -9.13 8.82
CA HIS A 433 -6.09 -10.28 8.78
C HIS A 433 -6.82 -11.59 8.42
N GLU A 434 -8.06 -11.75 8.86
CA GLU A 434 -8.91 -12.90 8.51
C GLU A 434 -9.32 -12.86 7.04
N HIS A 435 -9.65 -11.69 6.49
CA HIS A 435 -9.92 -11.52 5.06
C HIS A 435 -8.69 -11.79 4.19
N ILE A 436 -7.50 -11.36 4.63
CA ILE A 436 -6.24 -11.69 3.94
C ILE A 436 -6.03 -13.20 3.96
N TYR A 437 -6.20 -13.83 5.12
CA TYR A 437 -6.07 -15.29 5.24
C TYR A 437 -7.10 -16.03 4.37
N GLU A 438 -8.35 -15.58 4.32
CA GLU A 438 -9.39 -16.14 3.46
C GLU A 438 -9.04 -16.01 1.96
N ALA A 439 -8.56 -14.85 1.52
CA ALA A 439 -8.10 -14.66 0.14
C ALA A 439 -6.97 -15.65 -0.22
N VAL A 440 -6.02 -15.86 0.71
CA VAL A 440 -4.98 -16.89 0.54
C VAL A 440 -5.59 -18.29 0.49
N GLN A 441 -6.54 -18.63 1.34
CA GLN A 441 -7.17 -19.96 1.33
C GLN A 441 -8.00 -20.22 0.07
N SER A 442 -8.59 -19.19 -0.53
CA SER A 442 -9.29 -19.26 -1.82
C SER A 442 -8.34 -19.38 -3.02
N SER A 443 -7.04 -19.14 -2.81
CA SER A 443 -6.01 -19.30 -3.83
C SER A 443 -5.55 -20.77 -3.96
N PRO A 444 -4.93 -21.16 -5.10
CA PRO A 444 -4.38 -22.51 -5.31
C PRO A 444 -3.48 -22.97 -4.17
N ILE A 445 -3.60 -24.25 -3.79
CA ILE A 445 -2.96 -24.81 -2.59
C ILE A 445 -1.43 -24.65 -2.60
N ASP A 446 -0.81 -24.85 -3.76
CA ASP A 446 0.65 -24.79 -3.95
C ASP A 446 1.20 -23.37 -3.79
N SER A 447 0.35 -22.34 -3.95
CA SER A 447 0.76 -20.93 -3.88
C SER A 447 0.54 -20.31 -2.50
N ARG A 448 -0.16 -20.98 -1.58
CA ARG A 448 -0.55 -20.35 -0.29
C ARG A 448 0.64 -19.96 0.57
N LYS A 449 1.68 -20.80 0.61
CA LYS A 449 2.91 -20.54 1.39
C LYS A 449 3.65 -19.30 0.87
N ILE A 450 3.76 -19.15 -0.46
CA ILE A 450 4.42 -18.00 -1.08
C ILE A 450 3.57 -16.74 -0.91
N LEU A 451 2.24 -16.83 -1.06
CA LEU A 451 1.33 -15.69 -0.84
C LEU A 451 1.38 -15.15 0.60
N LEU A 452 1.45 -16.03 1.61
CA LEU A 452 1.58 -15.60 3.02
C LEU A 452 2.90 -14.88 3.30
N ARG A 453 3.97 -15.23 2.60
CA ARG A 453 5.28 -14.56 2.71
C ARG A 453 5.35 -13.23 1.93
N ASN A 454 4.41 -13.01 1.02
CA ASN A 454 4.46 -11.93 0.05
C ASN A 454 3.19 -11.06 0.12
N ILE A 455 2.92 -10.46 1.28
CA ILE A 455 1.79 -9.53 1.46
C ILE A 455 2.31 -8.09 1.29
N TYR A 456 1.84 -7.36 0.28
CA TYR A 456 2.31 -6.02 -0.07
C TYR A 456 1.27 -4.97 0.27
N LEU A 457 1.62 -4.01 1.13
CA LEU A 457 0.71 -2.92 1.49
C LEU A 457 0.78 -1.77 0.48
N ALA A 458 -0.38 -1.24 0.12
CA ALA A 458 -0.51 -0.04 -0.70
C ALA A 458 -1.66 0.86 -0.21
N GLY A 459 -1.72 2.09 -0.74
CA GLY A 459 -2.79 3.04 -0.43
C GLY A 459 -2.50 3.92 0.79
N GLY A 460 -3.27 4.99 0.93
CA GLY A 460 -3.01 6.05 1.93
C GLY A 460 -3.19 5.61 3.38
N VAL A 461 -4.14 4.72 3.67
CA VAL A 461 -4.40 4.24 5.03
C VAL A 461 -3.34 3.23 5.47
N SER A 462 -2.67 2.57 4.52
CA SER A 462 -1.53 1.69 4.84
C SER A 462 -0.33 2.43 5.46
N LEU A 463 -0.38 3.76 5.50
CA LEU A 463 0.62 4.62 6.14
C LEU A 463 0.45 4.69 7.66
N LEU A 464 -0.63 4.16 8.23
CA LEU A 464 -0.83 4.12 9.68
C LEU A 464 0.33 3.36 10.35
N PRO A 465 1.03 3.98 11.32
CA PRO A 465 2.08 3.31 12.07
C PRO A 465 1.55 2.06 12.79
N GLY A 466 2.33 0.98 12.85
CA GLY A 466 1.97 -0.26 13.54
C GLY A 466 1.08 -1.24 12.74
N LEU A 467 0.55 -0.83 11.58
CA LEU A 467 -0.35 -1.67 10.78
C LEU A 467 0.34 -2.95 10.30
N ALA A 468 1.57 -2.85 9.77
CA ALA A 468 2.27 -3.99 9.20
C ALA A 468 2.64 -5.02 10.27
N GLU A 469 3.11 -4.56 11.43
CA GLU A 469 3.46 -5.37 12.58
C GLU A 469 2.22 -6.08 13.15
N ARG A 470 1.12 -5.35 13.31
CA ARG A 470 -0.14 -5.94 13.79
C ARG A 470 -0.66 -6.98 12.80
N LEU A 471 -0.58 -6.73 11.49
CA LEU A 471 -0.96 -7.72 10.47
C LEU A 471 -0.12 -8.99 10.55
N GLU A 472 1.20 -8.90 10.70
CA GLU A 472 2.06 -10.09 10.81
C GLU A 472 1.76 -10.90 12.07
N LEU A 473 1.54 -10.23 13.20
CA LEU A 473 1.16 -10.89 14.45
C LEU A 473 -0.18 -11.64 14.31
N GLU A 474 -1.20 -10.95 13.79
CA GLU A 474 -2.55 -11.49 13.68
C GLU A 474 -2.63 -12.62 12.65
N ILE A 475 -2.00 -12.47 11.48
CA ILE A 475 -1.92 -13.56 10.47
C ILE A 475 -1.08 -14.73 11.00
N GLY A 476 0.01 -14.44 11.72
CA GLY A 476 0.85 -15.44 12.38
C GLY A 476 0.08 -16.32 13.36
N SER A 477 -1.00 -15.80 13.98
CA SER A 477 -1.86 -16.57 14.89
C SER A 477 -2.82 -17.53 14.17
N LEU A 478 -3.10 -17.30 12.88
CA LEU A 478 -4.01 -18.11 12.06
C LEU A 478 -3.32 -19.27 11.32
N ILE A 479 -1.99 -19.26 11.25
CA ILE A 479 -1.21 -20.20 10.42
C ILE A 479 -0.39 -21.17 11.28
N ALA A 480 0.01 -22.29 10.69
CA ALA A 480 0.90 -23.23 11.37
C ALA A 480 2.22 -22.55 11.77
N PRO A 481 2.79 -22.83 12.97
CA PRO A 481 4.04 -22.20 13.43
C PRO A 481 5.28 -22.44 12.54
N THR A 482 5.18 -23.33 11.55
CA THR A 482 6.20 -23.60 10.54
C THR A 482 6.12 -22.65 9.35
N ILE A 483 4.99 -21.99 9.13
CA ILE A 483 4.76 -21.02 8.07
C ILE A 483 5.05 -19.61 8.63
N HIS A 484 5.75 -18.81 7.85
CA HIS A 484 6.04 -17.42 8.20
C HIS A 484 5.19 -16.50 7.32
N ALA A 485 4.33 -15.70 7.94
CA ALA A 485 3.65 -14.61 7.26
C ALA A 485 4.55 -13.38 7.25
N GLN A 486 4.57 -12.66 6.13
CA GLN A 486 5.42 -11.49 5.96
C GLN A 486 4.70 -10.40 5.17
N VAL A 487 4.76 -9.19 5.74
CA VAL A 487 4.19 -7.95 5.23
C VAL A 487 5.31 -7.00 4.80
N HIS A 488 5.25 -6.61 3.54
CA HIS A 488 6.19 -5.73 2.85
C HIS A 488 5.62 -4.32 2.75
N VAL A 489 6.45 -3.33 3.07
CA VAL A 489 6.07 -1.92 3.13
C VAL A 489 7.11 -1.04 2.46
N SER A 490 6.80 -0.54 1.26
CA SER A 490 7.62 0.49 0.62
C SER A 490 7.41 1.84 1.33
N PRO A 491 8.46 2.64 1.54
CA PRO A 491 8.34 4.06 1.92
C PRO A 491 7.46 4.85 0.95
N TRP A 492 7.38 4.40 -0.30
CA TRP A 492 6.67 5.04 -1.41
C TRP A 492 5.27 4.45 -1.67
N ARG A 493 4.78 3.57 -0.80
CA ARG A 493 3.50 2.85 -1.00
C ARG A 493 2.26 3.73 -1.19
N TYR A 494 2.34 5.00 -0.84
CA TYR A 494 1.30 5.99 -1.15
C TYR A 494 1.15 6.29 -2.64
N HIS A 495 2.21 6.04 -3.41
CA HIS A 495 2.30 6.24 -4.85
C HIS A 495 2.67 4.92 -5.58
N ALA A 496 2.54 3.75 -4.92
CA ALA A 496 2.97 2.47 -5.50
C ALA A 496 2.32 2.19 -6.86
N SER A 497 0.98 2.30 -6.97
CA SER A 497 0.31 2.10 -8.27
C SER A 497 0.87 3.03 -9.36
N TYR A 498 1.06 4.32 -9.06
CA TYR A 498 1.65 5.27 -10.00
C TYR A 498 3.10 4.89 -10.39
N LEU A 499 3.93 4.47 -9.43
CA LEU A 499 5.30 4.04 -9.70
C LEU A 499 5.34 2.78 -10.56
N GLY A 500 4.49 1.80 -10.29
CA GLY A 500 4.38 0.61 -11.14
C GLY A 500 3.84 0.91 -12.53
N ALA A 501 2.99 1.94 -12.67
CA ALA A 501 2.56 2.42 -13.97
C ALA A 501 3.73 3.03 -14.78
N GLN A 502 4.71 3.68 -14.12
CA GLN A 502 5.94 4.12 -14.81
C GLN A 502 6.71 2.92 -15.37
N VAL A 503 6.86 1.86 -14.57
CA VAL A 503 7.54 0.62 -14.99
C VAL A 503 6.86 0.01 -16.21
N ILE A 504 5.54 -0.17 -16.16
CA ILE A 504 4.79 -0.76 -17.28
C ILE A 504 4.83 0.13 -18.52
N ALA A 505 4.66 1.44 -18.38
CA ALA A 505 4.73 2.38 -19.49
C ALA A 505 6.12 2.47 -20.13
N SER A 506 7.19 2.12 -19.40
CA SER A 506 8.55 2.01 -19.94
C SER A 506 8.85 0.67 -20.63
N SER A 507 7.96 -0.32 -20.50
CA SER A 507 8.16 -1.66 -21.05
C SER A 507 7.93 -1.71 -22.57
N SER A 508 8.62 -2.61 -23.25
CA SER A 508 8.43 -2.84 -24.70
C SER A 508 7.04 -3.37 -25.08
N GLN A 509 6.25 -3.83 -24.10
CA GLN A 509 4.90 -4.35 -24.31
C GLN A 509 3.84 -3.26 -24.25
N PHE A 510 4.17 -2.05 -23.75
CA PHE A 510 3.21 -0.98 -23.53
C PHE A 510 2.44 -0.59 -24.81
N ASP A 511 3.13 -0.56 -25.96
CA ASP A 511 2.52 -0.23 -27.24
C ASP A 511 1.48 -1.25 -27.69
N GLN A 512 1.64 -2.52 -27.32
CA GLN A 512 0.68 -3.59 -27.61
C GLN A 512 -0.57 -3.49 -26.73
N MET A 513 -0.47 -2.82 -25.57
CA MET A 513 -1.59 -2.57 -24.66
C MET A 513 -2.40 -1.33 -25.07
N CYS A 514 -1.86 -0.49 -25.95
CA CYS A 514 -2.48 0.77 -26.35
C CYS A 514 -3.62 0.57 -27.36
N ILE A 515 -4.71 1.30 -27.13
CA ILE A 515 -5.94 1.33 -27.93
C ILE A 515 -6.09 2.75 -28.48
N THR A 516 -6.47 2.89 -29.75
CA THR A 516 -6.73 4.17 -30.42
C THR A 516 -8.24 4.44 -30.49
N ALA A 517 -8.63 5.67 -30.83
CA ALA A 517 -10.05 5.98 -31.05
C ALA A 517 -10.67 5.10 -32.16
N GLU A 518 -9.89 4.69 -33.16
CA GLU A 518 -10.35 3.89 -34.30
C GLU A 518 -10.67 2.43 -33.93
N ASN A 519 -9.93 1.84 -32.98
CA ASN A 519 -10.11 0.44 -32.58
C ASN A 519 -10.87 0.30 -31.25
N LEU A 520 -11.33 1.42 -30.65
CA LEU A 520 -12.03 1.44 -29.38
C LEU A 520 -13.28 0.57 -29.37
N ASP A 521 -14.15 0.67 -30.39
CA ASP A 521 -15.39 -0.11 -30.43
C ASP A 521 -15.12 -1.63 -30.45
N LYS A 522 -14.10 -2.06 -31.21
CA LYS A 522 -13.66 -3.46 -31.23
C LYS A 522 -13.13 -3.91 -29.87
N PHE A 523 -12.33 -3.07 -29.21
CA PHE A 523 -11.80 -3.36 -27.89
C PHE A 523 -12.92 -3.44 -26.83
N VAL A 524 -13.91 -2.55 -26.90
CA VAL A 524 -15.07 -2.56 -25.98
C VAL A 524 -15.89 -3.84 -26.14
N ILE A 525 -16.11 -4.31 -27.36
CA ILE A 525 -16.76 -5.60 -27.61
C ILE A 525 -15.93 -6.73 -27.00
N GLN A 526 -14.61 -6.77 -27.24
CA GLN A 526 -13.71 -7.78 -26.67
C GLN A 526 -13.77 -7.80 -25.15
N LEU A 527 -13.67 -6.64 -24.51
CA LEU A 527 -13.78 -6.48 -23.07
C LEU A 527 -15.12 -7.02 -22.50
N GLN A 528 -16.22 -6.82 -23.21
CA GLN A 528 -17.55 -7.31 -22.80
C GLN A 528 -17.71 -8.82 -22.99
N THR A 529 -17.07 -9.38 -24.02
CA THR A 529 -17.10 -10.83 -24.31
C THR A 529 -16.08 -11.64 -23.53
N ALA A 530 -15.04 -10.98 -23.01
CA ALA A 530 -14.05 -11.59 -22.16
C ALA A 530 -14.68 -11.89 -20.80
N THR A 531 -15.39 -13.02 -20.72
CA THR A 531 -15.62 -13.73 -19.47
C THR A 531 -14.26 -14.20 -18.97
N PHE A 532 -13.63 -13.37 -18.12
CA PHE A 532 -12.61 -13.81 -17.18
C PHE A 532 -13.32 -14.19 -15.88
#